data_AF-A0A2E5EDF1-F1
#
_entry.id   AF-A0A2E5EDF1-F1
#
_cell.length_a   1.000
_cell.length_b   1.000
_cell.length_c   1.000
_cell.angle_alpha   90.00
_cell.angle_beta   90.00
_cell.angle_gamma   90.00
#
_symmetry.space_group_name_H-M   'P 1'
#
loop_
_entity.id
_entity.type
_entity.pdbx_description
1 polymer ?
#
loop_
_entity_poly.entity_id
_entity_poly.type
_entity_poly.pdbx_seq_one_letter_code
_entity_poly.pdbx_strand_id
1 'polypeptide(L)'
;MMDDVLVLDVETTGLSRRDDVITTACWYYKGEWNRWVRDVDSPDSLRSHWIDSDVLVTFNGRNFDEKFIIKDFGLQPHTNHRDVMHDGWRLGYKGGLKLVSESIGLPRPPEIQGMDGRAAITLWQSWSSGDHEALELLSLYNAWDVWLTRCLYQKFVLDMDPDSEHRIPWKLDPKSANRLLG
;
A
#
# COMPACT_ATOMS: atom_id res chain seq x y z
N MET A 1 17.53 6.07 11.98
CA MET A 1 17.65 5.47 10.63
C MET A 1 16.30 4.88 10.28
N MET A 2 15.88 4.92 9.00
CA MET A 2 14.58 4.37 8.57
C MET A 2 14.59 2.84 8.38
N ASP A 3 15.72 2.21 8.71
CA ASP A 3 15.95 0.80 8.37
C ASP A 3 15.01 -0.14 9.12
N ASP A 4 14.40 0.29 10.23
CA ASP A 4 13.45 -0.53 11.02
C ASP A 4 11.99 -0.06 10.96
N VAL A 5 11.63 0.59 9.84
CA VAL A 5 10.27 1.06 9.58
C VAL A 5 9.63 0.20 8.50
N LEU A 6 8.55 -0.50 8.85
CA LEU A 6 7.70 -1.23 7.92
C LEU A 6 6.63 -0.27 7.37
N VAL A 7 6.66 0.01 6.08
CA VAL A 7 5.58 0.77 5.41
C VAL A 7 4.72 -0.21 4.64
N LEU A 8 3.41 -0.22 4.88
CA LEU A 8 2.48 -1.25 4.41
C LEU A 8 1.20 -0.62 3.85
N ASP A 9 0.67 -1.26 2.81
CA ASP A 9 -0.66 -1.00 2.25
C ASP A 9 -1.31 -2.34 1.81
N VAL A 10 -2.62 -2.47 1.96
CA VAL A 10 -3.36 -3.68 1.58
C VAL A 10 -4.53 -3.38 0.66
N GLU A 11 -4.75 -4.26 -0.31
CA GLU A 11 -5.98 -4.31 -1.10
C GLU A 11 -6.90 -5.40 -0.58
N THR A 12 -8.20 -5.23 -0.79
CA THR A 12 -9.21 -6.14 -0.25
C THR A 12 -10.32 -6.38 -1.27
N THR A 13 -11.15 -7.39 -1.03
CA THR A 13 -12.37 -7.62 -1.83
C THR A 13 -13.46 -6.57 -1.58
N GLY A 14 -13.29 -5.74 -0.55
CA GLY A 14 -14.25 -4.73 -0.12
C GLY A 14 -13.96 -4.21 1.30
N LEU A 15 -14.86 -3.40 1.84
CA LEU A 15 -14.63 -2.68 3.10
C LEU A 15 -15.19 -3.38 4.35
N SER A 16 -15.93 -4.49 4.20
CA SER A 16 -16.52 -5.23 5.31
C SER A 16 -15.45 -6.02 6.06
N ARG A 17 -15.15 -5.60 7.29
CA ARG A 17 -14.24 -6.36 8.14
C ARG A 17 -14.70 -7.79 8.42
N ARG A 18 -15.99 -8.08 8.33
CA ARG A 18 -16.53 -9.43 8.59
C ARG A 18 -16.47 -10.31 7.34
N ASP A 19 -16.78 -9.72 6.18
CA ASP A 19 -17.11 -10.48 4.98
C ASP A 19 -16.02 -10.41 3.91
N ASP A 20 -15.21 -9.34 3.90
CA ASP A 20 -14.14 -9.14 2.90
C ASP A 20 -12.80 -9.68 3.39
N VAL A 21 -11.84 -9.88 2.48
CA VAL A 21 -10.50 -10.39 2.78
C VAL A 21 -9.43 -9.59 2.04
N ILE A 22 -8.18 -9.63 2.52
CA ILE A 22 -7.02 -9.02 1.83
C ILE A 22 -6.76 -9.76 0.52
N THR A 23 -6.71 -9.09 -0.62
CA THR A 23 -6.36 -9.71 -1.91
C THR A 23 -4.86 -9.66 -2.15
N THR A 24 -4.26 -8.48 -1.93
CA THR A 24 -2.82 -8.25 -1.98
C THR A 24 -2.36 -7.41 -0.80
N ALA A 25 -1.12 -7.59 -0.40
CA ALA A 25 -0.43 -6.67 0.50
C ALA A 25 0.93 -6.34 -0.11
N CYS A 26 1.28 -5.05 -0.13
CA CYS A 26 2.60 -4.58 -0.53
C CYS A 26 3.25 -3.87 0.65
N TRP A 27 4.56 -4.08 0.84
CA TRP A 27 5.29 -3.35 1.86
C TRP A 27 6.74 -3.11 1.49
N TYR A 28 7.31 -2.11 2.15
CA TYR A 28 8.72 -1.76 2.09
C TYR A 28 9.33 -1.85 3.49
N TYR A 29 10.40 -2.64 3.63
CA TYR A 29 11.09 -2.85 4.89
C TYR A 29 12.56 -3.18 4.63
N LYS A 30 13.49 -2.60 5.43
CA LYS A 30 14.94 -2.86 5.34
C LYS A 30 15.54 -2.74 3.92
N GLY A 31 15.03 -1.82 3.12
CA GLY A 31 15.54 -1.59 1.76
C GLY A 31 14.84 -2.42 0.67
N GLU A 32 13.92 -3.31 1.05
CA GLU A 32 13.34 -4.32 0.17
C GLU A 32 11.84 -4.11 -0.06
N TRP A 33 11.44 -4.25 -1.33
CA TRP A 33 10.04 -4.32 -1.75
C TRP A 33 9.54 -5.75 -1.66
N ASN A 34 8.38 -5.92 -1.06
CA ASN A 34 7.74 -7.21 -0.89
C ASN A 34 6.26 -7.13 -1.28
N ARG A 35 5.72 -8.25 -1.75
CA ARG A 35 4.31 -8.43 -2.07
C ARG A 35 3.85 -9.79 -1.56
N TRP A 36 2.63 -9.85 -1.08
CA TRP A 36 1.88 -11.07 -0.83
C TRP A 36 0.59 -11.06 -1.65
N VAL A 37 0.31 -12.17 -2.34
CA VAL A 37 -0.91 -12.38 -3.11
C VAL A 37 -1.69 -13.55 -2.52
N ARG A 38 -2.98 -13.34 -2.26
CA ARG A 38 -3.85 -14.36 -1.70
C ARG A 38 -3.86 -15.63 -2.56
N ASP A 39 -3.83 -16.77 -1.87
CA ASP A 39 -3.87 -18.13 -2.44
C ASP A 39 -2.70 -18.47 -3.39
N VAL A 40 -1.69 -17.60 -3.44
CA VAL A 40 -0.46 -17.77 -4.23
C VAL A 40 0.76 -17.82 -3.31
N ASP A 41 0.88 -16.85 -2.40
CA ASP A 41 2.07 -16.66 -1.59
C ASP A 41 1.88 -17.12 -0.13
N SER A 42 2.96 -17.58 0.50
CA SER A 42 2.99 -17.78 1.96
C SER A 42 3.04 -16.42 2.68
N PRO A 43 2.30 -16.21 3.79
CA PRO A 43 2.32 -14.97 4.55
C PRO A 43 3.54 -14.84 5.48
N ASP A 44 4.46 -15.81 5.49
CA ASP A 44 5.54 -15.88 6.50
C ASP A 44 6.45 -14.66 6.49
N SER A 45 6.84 -14.14 5.32
CA SER A 45 7.66 -12.92 5.22
C SER A 45 6.94 -11.70 5.79
N LEU A 46 5.64 -11.55 5.50
CA LEU A 46 4.84 -10.45 6.06
C LEU A 46 4.75 -10.58 7.58
N ARG A 47 4.52 -11.78 8.11
CA ARG A 47 4.47 -12.04 9.55
C ARG A 47 5.80 -11.75 10.24
N SER A 48 6.91 -12.20 9.67
CA SER A 48 8.24 -11.92 10.22
C SER A 48 8.50 -10.42 10.25
N HIS A 49 8.35 -9.72 9.12
CA HIS A 49 8.59 -8.29 9.05
C HIS A 49 7.68 -7.48 9.97
N TRP A 50 6.42 -7.88 10.13
CA TRP A 50 5.49 -7.26 11.09
C TRP A 50 5.94 -7.40 12.54
N ILE A 51 6.50 -8.56 12.91
CA ILE A 51 6.97 -8.82 14.27
C ILE A 51 8.32 -8.15 14.53
N ASP A 52 9.19 -8.13 13.51
CA ASP A 52 10.56 -7.64 13.61
C ASP A 52 10.68 -6.11 13.51
N SER A 53 9.67 -5.43 12.96
CA SER A 53 9.73 -3.97 12.78
C SER A 53 9.46 -3.18 14.07
N ASP A 54 10.26 -2.14 14.31
CA ASP A 54 10.06 -1.21 15.44
C ASP A 54 8.87 -0.27 15.23
N VAL A 55 8.55 0.05 13.96
CA VAL A 55 7.47 0.97 13.59
C VAL A 55 6.72 0.44 12.38
N LEU A 56 5.40 0.33 12.50
CA LEU A 56 4.49 0.16 11.36
C LEU A 56 4.01 1.53 10.90
N VAL A 57 4.08 1.80 9.60
CA VAL A 57 3.61 3.03 8.96
C VAL A 57 2.58 2.67 7.89
N THR A 58 1.41 3.29 7.97
CA THR A 58 0.31 3.11 7.00
C THR A 58 -0.37 4.46 6.69
N PHE A 59 -1.26 4.48 5.71
CA PHE A 59 -2.18 5.59 5.48
C PHE A 59 -3.62 5.14 5.77
N ASN A 60 -4.21 5.62 6.87
CA ASN A 60 -5.53 5.17 7.38
C ASN A 60 -5.58 3.71 7.88
N GLY A 61 -4.43 3.07 8.11
CA GLY A 61 -4.38 1.66 8.46
C GLY A 61 -4.84 1.32 9.86
N ARG A 62 -4.91 2.29 10.80
CA ARG A 62 -5.55 2.05 12.11
C ARG A 62 -7.04 1.73 11.96
N ASN A 63 -7.66 2.25 10.91
CA ASN A 63 -9.06 2.01 10.60
C ASN A 63 -9.27 0.89 9.58
N PHE A 64 -8.21 0.49 8.87
CA PHE A 64 -8.30 -0.39 7.73
C PHE A 64 -7.22 -1.50 7.75
N ASP A 65 -6.01 -1.23 7.27
CA ASP A 65 -4.94 -2.22 7.03
C ASP A 65 -4.67 -3.13 8.22
N GLU A 66 -4.34 -2.56 9.38
CA GLU A 66 -3.99 -3.33 10.57
C GLU A 66 -5.13 -4.26 11.01
N LYS A 67 -6.37 -3.78 10.88
CA LYS A 67 -7.56 -4.55 11.24
C LYS A 67 -7.77 -5.75 10.31
N PHE A 68 -7.45 -5.62 9.03
CA PHE A 68 -7.48 -6.73 8.10
C PHE A 68 -6.31 -7.68 8.33
N ILE A 69 -5.09 -7.16 8.59
CA ILE A 69 -3.90 -7.95 8.88
C ILE A 69 -4.12 -8.86 10.11
N ILE A 70 -4.63 -8.29 11.21
CA ILE A 70 -4.96 -9.04 12.43
C ILE A 70 -5.94 -10.17 12.13
N LYS A 71 -6.98 -9.89 11.34
CA LYS A 71 -8.03 -10.85 11.01
C LYS A 71 -7.53 -11.97 10.10
N ASP A 72 -6.86 -11.63 9.01
CA ASP A 72 -6.51 -12.57 7.95
C ASP A 72 -5.25 -13.37 8.28
N PHE A 73 -4.32 -12.77 9.03
CA PHE A 73 -3.04 -13.38 9.35
C PHE A 73 -2.90 -13.82 10.81
N GLY A 74 -3.86 -13.48 11.67
CA GLY A 74 -3.87 -13.85 13.09
C GLY A 74 -2.82 -13.12 13.93
N LEU A 75 -2.32 -11.98 13.44
CA LEU A 75 -1.30 -11.18 14.11
C LEU A 75 -1.91 -10.34 15.24
N GLN A 76 -1.08 -9.98 16.22
CA GLN A 76 -1.46 -9.00 17.24
C GLN A 76 -1.34 -7.58 16.68
N PRO A 77 -2.08 -6.60 17.23
CA PRO A 77 -1.88 -5.19 16.90
C PRO A 77 -0.42 -4.79 17.02
N HIS A 78 0.06 -3.99 16.07
CA HIS A 78 1.44 -3.52 16.08
C HIS A 78 1.61 -2.57 17.27
N THR A 79 2.66 -2.78 18.07
CA THR A 79 2.87 -2.03 19.33
C THR A 79 3.13 -0.54 19.07
N ASN A 80 3.70 -0.22 17.91
CA ASN A 80 4.02 1.12 17.49
C ASN A 80 3.55 1.38 16.06
N HIS A 81 2.27 1.73 15.91
CA HIS A 81 1.65 2.02 14.62
C HIS A 81 1.54 3.53 14.39
N ARG A 82 2.24 4.05 13.38
CA ARG A 82 2.08 5.42 12.89
C ARG A 82 1.13 5.46 11.70
N ASP A 83 0.04 6.21 11.85
CA ASP A 83 -0.93 6.41 10.77
C ASP A 83 -0.76 7.82 10.19
N VAL A 84 -0.21 7.87 8.98
CA VAL A 84 0.23 9.11 8.33
C VAL A 84 -0.94 9.99 7.93
N MET A 85 -2.14 9.42 7.73
CA MET A 85 -3.34 10.21 7.44
C MET A 85 -3.61 11.17 8.59
N HIS A 86 -3.52 10.69 9.83
CA HIS A 86 -3.75 11.51 11.01
C HIS A 86 -2.61 12.52 11.26
N ASP A 87 -1.39 12.21 10.88
CA ASP A 87 -0.28 13.18 10.90
C ASP A 87 -0.53 14.32 9.92
N GLY A 88 -0.92 14.02 8.68
CA GLY A 88 -1.28 15.02 7.67
C GLY A 88 -2.46 15.90 8.10
N TRP A 89 -3.48 15.33 8.74
CA TRP A 89 -4.64 16.09 9.24
C TRP A 89 -4.24 17.18 10.24
N ARG A 90 -3.26 16.91 11.12
CA ARG A 90 -2.76 17.90 12.09
C ARG A 90 -2.03 19.06 11.42
N LEU A 91 -1.49 18.83 10.23
CA LEU A 91 -0.81 19.83 9.40
C LEU A 91 -1.76 20.51 8.39
N GLY A 92 -3.05 20.16 8.39
CA GLY A 92 -4.05 20.73 7.49
C GLY A 92 -4.24 20.00 6.17
N TYR A 93 -3.48 18.93 5.88
CA TYR A 93 -3.67 18.09 4.72
C TYR A 93 -4.82 17.11 4.96
N LYS A 94 -5.90 17.22 4.17
CA LYS A 94 -7.11 16.38 4.32
C LYS A 94 -7.43 15.66 3.01
N GLY A 95 -8.02 14.48 3.13
CA GLY A 95 -8.41 13.64 1.99
C GLY A 95 -7.71 12.28 2.02
N GLY A 96 -7.93 11.50 0.96
CA GLY A 96 -7.22 10.24 0.74
C GLY A 96 -5.79 10.47 0.26
N LEU A 97 -5.01 9.38 0.23
CA LEU A 97 -3.59 9.39 -0.11
C LEU A 97 -3.28 10.17 -1.38
N LYS A 98 -4.00 9.89 -2.48
CA LYS A 98 -3.86 10.59 -3.77
C LYS A 98 -3.95 12.12 -3.64
N LEU A 99 -5.00 12.63 -2.99
CA LEU A 99 -5.21 14.07 -2.85
C LEU A 99 -4.11 14.71 -2.00
N VAL A 100 -3.72 14.03 -0.91
CA VAL A 100 -2.68 14.53 -0.01
C VAL A 100 -1.32 14.53 -0.70
N SER A 101 -0.94 13.47 -1.41
CA SER A 101 0.35 13.38 -2.10
C SER A 101 0.45 14.39 -3.25
N GLU A 102 -0.62 14.55 -4.05
CA GLU A 102 -0.68 15.57 -5.11
C GLU A 102 -0.50 16.98 -4.55
N SER A 103 -1.10 17.29 -3.41
CA SER A 103 -1.02 18.63 -2.79
C SER A 103 0.39 19.03 -2.35
N ILE A 104 1.31 18.08 -2.23
CA ILE A 104 2.71 18.32 -1.89
C ILE A 104 3.68 18.02 -3.06
N GLY A 105 3.16 17.88 -4.28
CA GLY A 105 3.96 17.67 -5.48
C GLY A 105 4.41 16.23 -5.73
N LEU A 106 3.74 15.24 -5.14
CA LEU A 106 3.98 13.81 -5.33
C LEU A 106 2.77 13.13 -6.00
N PRO A 107 2.51 13.37 -7.30
CA PRO A 107 1.44 12.70 -8.01
C PRO A 107 1.77 11.22 -8.23
N ARG A 108 0.72 10.39 -8.37
CA ARG A 108 0.86 9.04 -8.92
C ARG A 108 1.32 9.10 -10.38
N PRO A 109 2.05 8.10 -10.89
CA PRO A 109 2.50 8.10 -12.28
C PRO A 109 1.32 7.81 -13.23
N PRO A 110 1.48 8.11 -14.54
CA PRO A 110 0.40 7.99 -15.52
C PRO A 110 -0.28 6.62 -15.57
N GLU A 111 0.48 5.54 -15.37
CA GLU A 111 0.01 4.15 -15.45
C GLU A 111 -1.10 3.83 -14.43
N ILE A 112 -1.11 4.51 -13.28
CA ILE A 112 -2.08 4.26 -12.20
C ILE A 112 -2.90 5.49 -11.80
N GLN A 113 -2.80 6.58 -12.57
CA GLN A 113 -3.42 7.86 -12.21
C GLN A 113 -4.96 7.78 -12.10
N GLY A 114 -5.58 6.91 -12.92
CA GLY A 114 -7.02 6.65 -12.93
C GLY A 114 -7.50 5.64 -11.88
N MET A 115 -6.59 5.04 -11.10
CA MET A 115 -6.94 3.95 -10.19
C MET A 115 -7.43 4.45 -8.82
N ASP A 116 -8.45 3.77 -8.31
CA ASP A 116 -8.98 3.87 -6.96
C ASP A 116 -9.24 2.46 -6.39
N GLY A 117 -9.77 2.38 -5.17
CA GLY A 117 -10.08 1.09 -4.54
C GLY A 117 -11.12 0.24 -5.29
N ARG A 118 -11.96 0.82 -6.15
CA ARG A 118 -12.87 0.05 -7.00
C ARG A 118 -12.13 -0.57 -8.18
N ALA A 119 -11.20 0.17 -8.79
CA ALA A 119 -10.32 -0.36 -9.81
C ALA A 119 -9.50 -1.56 -9.28
N ALA A 120 -9.00 -1.48 -8.04
CA ALA A 120 -8.28 -2.58 -7.40
C ALA A 120 -9.13 -3.87 -7.30
N ILE A 121 -10.40 -3.76 -6.91
CA ILE A 121 -11.34 -4.89 -6.86
C ILE A 121 -11.55 -5.48 -8.27
N THR A 122 -11.76 -4.65 -9.29
CA THR A 122 -11.92 -5.11 -10.69
C THR A 122 -10.67 -5.84 -11.18
N LEU A 123 -9.48 -5.32 -10.90
CA LEU A 123 -8.23 -5.97 -11.29
C LEU A 123 -8.03 -7.32 -10.59
N TRP A 124 -8.41 -7.42 -9.32
CA TRP A 124 -8.40 -8.71 -8.62
C TRP A 124 -9.33 -9.74 -9.28
N GLN A 125 -10.52 -9.32 -9.74
CA GLN A 125 -11.44 -10.19 -10.46
C GLN A 125 -10.88 -10.63 -11.82
N SER A 126 -10.25 -9.72 -12.56
CA SER A 126 -9.56 -10.02 -13.83
C SER A 126 -8.41 -10.99 -13.63
N TRP A 127 -7.58 -10.77 -12.59
CA TRP A 127 -6.52 -11.70 -12.18
C TRP A 127 -7.09 -13.08 -11.86
N SER A 128 -8.14 -13.15 -11.04
CA SER A 128 -8.81 -14.40 -10.67
C SER A 128 -9.41 -15.14 -11.88
N SER A 129 -9.63 -14.42 -12.99
CA SER A 129 -10.12 -14.96 -14.26
C SER A 129 -9.00 -15.31 -15.24
N GLY A 130 -7.73 -15.14 -14.85
CA GLY A 130 -6.54 -15.52 -15.61
C GLY A 130 -5.77 -14.38 -16.30
N ASP A 131 -6.14 -13.11 -16.08
CA ASP A 131 -5.39 -11.97 -16.63
C ASP A 131 -4.18 -11.62 -15.74
N HIS A 132 -3.00 -12.16 -16.09
CA HIS A 132 -1.76 -11.92 -15.35
C HIS A 132 -1.33 -10.43 -15.33
N GLU A 133 -1.67 -9.65 -16.36
CA GLU A 133 -1.31 -8.21 -16.38
C GLU A 133 -2.13 -7.42 -15.35
N ALA A 134 -3.32 -7.90 -15.00
CA ALA A 134 -4.14 -7.29 -13.95
C ALA A 134 -3.45 -7.36 -12.57
N LEU A 135 -2.79 -8.48 -12.27
CA LEU A 135 -2.01 -8.62 -11.04
C LEU A 135 -0.78 -7.69 -11.04
N GLU A 136 -0.10 -7.54 -12.17
CA GLU A 136 1.02 -6.61 -12.29
C GLU A 136 0.59 -5.16 -12.08
N LEU A 137 -0.55 -4.74 -12.65
CA LEU A 137 -1.10 -3.41 -12.42
C LEU A 137 -1.54 -3.21 -10.96
N LEU A 138 -2.19 -4.21 -10.36
CA LEU A 138 -2.61 -4.17 -8.96
C LEU A 138 -1.39 -4.05 -8.03
N SER A 139 -0.33 -4.79 -8.32
CA SER A 139 0.92 -4.76 -7.55
C SER A 139 1.63 -3.42 -7.67
N LEU A 140 1.67 -2.86 -8.89
CA LEU A 140 2.21 -1.53 -9.14
C LEU A 140 1.44 -0.47 -8.35
N TYR A 141 0.10 -0.52 -8.38
CA TYR A 141 -0.76 0.39 -7.62
C TYR A 141 -0.49 0.35 -6.11
N ASN A 142 -0.57 -0.86 -5.54
CA ASN A 142 -0.40 -1.10 -4.11
C ASN A 142 1.02 -0.70 -3.65
N ALA A 143 2.05 -0.94 -4.48
CA ALA A 143 3.41 -0.48 -4.20
C ALA A 143 3.58 1.05 -4.28
N TRP A 144 2.89 1.73 -5.19
CA TRP A 144 2.90 3.19 -5.22
C TRP A 144 2.23 3.80 -3.98
N ASP A 145 1.20 3.17 -3.45
CA ASP A 145 0.54 3.65 -2.22
C ASP A 145 1.45 3.49 -0.99
N VAL A 146 2.21 2.38 -0.90
CA VAL A 146 3.31 2.25 0.08
C VAL A 146 4.35 3.35 -0.11
N TRP A 147 4.78 3.61 -1.34
CA TRP A 147 5.81 4.61 -1.62
C TRP A 147 5.37 6.02 -1.22
N LEU A 148 4.17 6.42 -1.63
CA LEU A 148 3.62 7.72 -1.30
C LEU A 148 3.42 7.86 0.22
N THR A 149 2.95 6.81 0.88
CA THR A 149 2.83 6.77 2.35
C THR A 149 4.19 6.97 3.02
N ARG A 150 5.25 6.32 2.52
CA ARG A 150 6.63 6.52 2.99
C ARG A 150 7.05 7.98 2.83
N CYS A 151 6.89 8.56 1.64
CA CYS A 151 7.22 9.96 1.38
C CYS A 151 6.47 10.93 2.31
N LEU A 152 5.19 10.67 2.58
CA LEU A 152 4.41 11.47 3.52
C LEU A 152 4.89 11.31 4.95
N TYR A 153 5.28 10.10 5.37
CA TYR A 153 5.89 9.88 6.68
C TYR A 153 7.20 10.65 6.84
N GLN A 154 8.08 10.63 5.83
CA GLN A 154 9.32 11.41 5.81
C GLN A 154 9.04 12.90 6.00
N LYS A 155 8.09 13.44 5.22
CA LYS A 155 7.77 14.86 5.25
C LYS A 155 7.03 15.29 6.52
N PHE A 156 6.02 14.55 6.95
CA PHE A 156 5.10 14.98 8.01
C PHE A 156 5.56 14.61 9.42
N VAL A 157 6.39 13.59 9.55
CA VAL A 157 6.80 13.06 10.86
C VAL A 157 8.28 13.26 11.12
N LEU A 158 9.12 13.06 10.11
CA LEU A 158 10.57 13.13 10.26
C LEU A 158 11.16 14.47 9.86
N ASP A 159 10.35 15.37 9.29
CA ASP A 159 10.78 16.66 8.75
C ASP A 159 11.94 16.51 7.75
N MET A 160 11.83 15.47 6.91
CA MET A 160 12.80 15.11 5.87
C MET A 160 12.22 15.34 4.49
N ASP A 161 13.08 15.67 3.54
CA ASP A 161 12.71 15.65 2.13
C ASP A 161 12.34 14.21 1.71
N PRO A 162 11.24 14.02 0.96
CA PRO A 162 10.89 12.73 0.42
C PRO A 162 11.99 12.14 -0.45
N ASP A 163 12.15 10.82 -0.39
CA ASP A 163 13.08 10.10 -1.25
C ASP A 163 12.80 10.39 -2.74
N SER A 164 13.86 10.55 -3.54
CA SER A 164 13.74 10.84 -4.98
C SER A 164 13.60 9.59 -5.87
N GLU A 165 13.92 8.41 -5.35
CA GLU A 165 13.90 7.14 -6.08
C GLU A 165 13.07 6.08 -5.37
N HIS A 166 12.01 5.59 -6.01
CA HIS A 166 11.11 4.58 -5.43
C HIS A 166 11.62 3.14 -5.58
N ARG A 167 12.36 2.83 -6.65
CA ARG A 167 12.86 1.46 -6.99
C ARG A 167 11.82 0.35 -6.91
N ILE A 168 10.55 0.69 -7.15
CA ILE A 168 9.43 -0.27 -7.22
C ILE A 168 9.74 -1.31 -8.32
N PRO A 169 9.68 -2.63 -8.03
CA PRO A 169 10.08 -3.66 -8.98
C PRO A 169 9.00 -4.00 -10.01
N TRP A 170 7.73 -3.81 -9.67
CA TRP A 170 6.60 -4.06 -10.59
C TRP A 170 6.52 -2.94 -11.62
N LYS A 171 6.28 -3.33 -12.87
CA LYS A 171 6.15 -2.41 -13.99
C LYS A 171 5.10 -2.94 -14.94
N LEU A 172 4.29 -2.03 -15.46
CA LEU A 172 3.39 -2.33 -16.56
C LEU A 172 3.53 -1.21 -17.59
N ASP A 173 3.54 -1.57 -18.87
CA ASP A 173 3.58 -0.54 -19.90
C ASP A 173 2.24 0.23 -19.96
N PRO A 174 2.27 1.52 -20.33
CA PRO A 174 1.05 2.33 -20.36
C PRO A 174 -0.07 1.80 -21.28
N LYS A 175 0.23 1.01 -22.33
CA LYS A 175 -0.82 0.48 -23.21
C LYS A 175 -1.59 -0.63 -22.51
N SER A 176 -0.88 -1.52 -21.82
CA SER A 176 -1.48 -2.58 -21.01
C SER A 176 -2.29 -1.99 -19.85
N ALA A 177 -1.79 -0.93 -19.19
CA ALA A 177 -2.55 -0.23 -18.17
C ALA A 177 -3.86 0.37 -18.74
N ASN A 178 -3.79 1.04 -19.90
CA ASN A 178 -4.98 1.60 -20.54
C ASN A 178 -6.00 0.53 -20.96
N ARG A 179 -5.55 -0.65 -21.40
CA ARG A 179 -6.45 -1.79 -21.72
C ARG A 179 -7.24 -2.26 -20.50
N LEU A 180 -6.60 -2.25 -19.32
CA LEU A 180 -7.18 -2.77 -18.09
C LEU A 180 -8.09 -1.77 -17.39
N LEU A 181 -7.87 -0.46 -17.61
CA LEU A 181 -8.61 0.62 -16.94
C LEU A 181 -9.70 1.27 -17.80
N GLY A 182 -9.71 1.03 -19.12
CA GLY A 182 -10.68 1.58 -20.09
C GLY A 182 -11.74 0.58 -20.51
#